data_AF-A0A6N9HBM3-F1
#
_entry.id   AF-A0A6N9HBM3-F1
#
_cell.length_a   1.000
_cell.length_b   1.000
_cell.length_c   1.000
_cell.angle_alpha   90.00
_cell.angle_beta   90.00
_cell.angle_gamma   90.00
#
_symmetry.space_group_name_H-M   'P 1'
#
loop_
_entity.id
_entity.type
_entity.pdbx_description
1 polymer ?
#
loop_
_entity_poly.entity_id
_entity_poly.type
_entity_poly.pdbx_seq_one_letter_code
_entity_poly.pdbx_strand_id
1 'polypeptide(L)'
;MLPFHFVDYALYQGAPKVPAGIVLPVTVDGIACYAQLDTGAPSAVIWHRRGAQGAPRKTVTLELAGLRRQVEADASNLAMLEPGRCQQDLIATVGNEFFEQGTLTLDLAGARYQWRQGAGLQAAADAQPMQYVRWGGPGGHPLVMVRVAGGPPQPALLDTGSAAFGLNAHDAQAWDGLTGAAPRDGSTLRDAHRFSVNSWGRQVPCVMGTVARSLQIGDGPVLPAFRFSYCDGMGFQPGTPLAGVLGLHYMLGKELVLDYVSQRWALRAPQP
;
A
#
# COMPACT_ATOMS: atom_id res chain seq x y z
N MET A 1 8.82 -11.53 15.27
CA MET A 1 7.90 -10.88 14.31
C MET A 1 6.51 -11.44 14.54
N LEU A 2 5.46 -10.69 14.23
CA LEU A 2 4.06 -11.08 14.34
C LEU A 2 3.55 -11.58 12.97
N PRO A 3 2.56 -12.48 12.91
CA PRO A 3 2.01 -12.94 11.64
C PRO A 3 1.10 -11.88 11.01
N PHE A 4 1.04 -11.87 9.68
CA PHE A 4 -0.02 -11.22 8.92
C PHE A 4 -0.58 -12.22 7.90
N HIS A 5 -1.70 -11.88 7.25
CA HIS A 5 -2.24 -12.65 6.13
C HIS A 5 -2.31 -11.81 4.87
N PHE A 6 -2.11 -12.43 3.71
CA PHE A 6 -2.47 -11.80 2.44
C PHE A 6 -3.97 -11.98 2.19
N VAL A 7 -4.66 -10.92 1.76
CA VAL A 7 -5.95 -11.08 1.08
C VAL A 7 -5.66 -11.48 -0.35
N ASP A 8 -6.07 -12.68 -0.75
CA ASP A 8 -5.94 -13.12 -2.13
C ASP A 8 -7.16 -12.75 -2.96
N TYR A 9 -6.95 -12.11 -4.11
CA TYR A 9 -8.03 -11.67 -5.00
C TYR A 9 -7.73 -12.00 -6.47
N ALA A 10 -8.77 -12.36 -7.22
CA ALA A 10 -8.70 -12.49 -8.67
C ALA A 10 -9.12 -11.15 -9.29
N LEU A 11 -8.16 -10.40 -9.85
CA LEU A 11 -8.39 -9.03 -10.33
C LEU A 11 -9.41 -8.94 -11.47
N TYR A 12 -9.61 -10.04 -12.21
CA TYR A 12 -10.62 -10.17 -13.25
C TYR A 12 -11.13 -11.62 -13.31
N GLN A 13 -12.26 -11.82 -13.96
CA GLN A 13 -12.87 -13.15 -14.08
C GLN A 13 -11.91 -14.12 -14.80
N GLY A 14 -11.60 -15.24 -14.14
CA GLY A 14 -10.67 -16.25 -14.66
C GLY A 14 -9.19 -15.98 -14.37
N ALA A 15 -8.84 -14.83 -13.78
CA ALA A 15 -7.48 -14.60 -13.30
C ALA A 15 -7.11 -15.56 -12.16
N PRO A 16 -5.84 -15.96 -12.03
CA PRO A 16 -5.37 -16.57 -10.79
C PRO A 16 -5.54 -15.57 -9.63
N LYS A 17 -5.84 -16.10 -8.44
CA LYS A 17 -5.80 -15.31 -7.21
C LYS A 17 -4.36 -14.90 -6.91
N VAL A 18 -4.16 -13.64 -6.56
CA VAL A 18 -2.87 -13.08 -6.16
C VAL A 18 -3.01 -12.29 -4.86
N PRO A 19 -1.92 -12.12 -4.09
CA PRO A 19 -1.91 -11.23 -2.94
C PRO A 19 -2.33 -9.82 -3.35
N ALA A 20 -3.42 -9.31 -2.77
CA ALA A 20 -4.02 -8.02 -3.09
C ALA A 20 -3.86 -6.99 -1.97
N GLY A 21 -3.72 -7.43 -0.73
CA GLY A 21 -3.41 -6.57 0.41
C GLY A 21 -2.86 -7.37 1.60
N ILE A 22 -2.30 -6.66 2.58
CA ILE A 22 -1.82 -7.23 3.84
C ILE A 22 -2.87 -6.98 4.93
N VAL A 23 -3.24 -8.03 5.67
CA VAL A 23 -4.16 -7.97 6.81
C VAL A 23 -3.38 -8.21 8.09
N LEU A 24 -3.46 -7.26 9.00
CA LEU A 24 -2.82 -7.31 10.30
C LEU A 24 -3.83 -7.70 11.39
N PRO A 25 -3.46 -8.58 12.32
CA PRO A 25 -4.20 -8.74 13.57
C PRO A 25 -4.04 -7.46 14.40
N VAL A 26 -5.17 -6.91 14.86
CA VAL A 26 -5.22 -5.76 15.77
C VAL A 26 -6.12 -6.06 16.96
N THR A 27 -6.00 -5.28 18.03
CA THR A 27 -7.03 -5.25 19.08
C THR A 27 -7.65 -3.86 19.15
N VAL A 28 -8.96 -3.78 19.37
CA VAL A 28 -9.68 -2.53 19.64
C VAL A 28 -10.39 -2.68 20.98
N ASP A 29 -9.98 -1.89 21.97
CA ASP A 29 -10.41 -2.03 23.38
C ASP A 29 -10.33 -3.48 23.89
N GLY A 30 -9.26 -4.19 23.50
CA GLY A 30 -9.01 -5.58 23.87
C GLY A 30 -9.75 -6.63 23.01
N ILE A 31 -10.60 -6.23 22.07
CA ILE A 31 -11.31 -7.14 21.16
C ILE A 31 -10.44 -7.40 19.93
N ALA A 32 -10.17 -8.68 19.63
CA ALA A 32 -9.38 -9.09 18.48
C ALA A 32 -10.14 -8.83 17.17
N CYS A 33 -9.46 -8.19 16.21
CA CYS A 33 -10.02 -7.75 14.93
C CYS A 33 -8.98 -7.86 13.82
N TYR A 34 -9.39 -7.59 12.58
CA TYR A 34 -8.49 -7.48 11.43
C TYR A 34 -8.56 -6.10 10.77
N ALA A 35 -7.39 -5.56 10.42
CA ALA A 35 -7.28 -4.32 9.67
C ALA A 35 -6.29 -4.47 8.51
N GLN A 36 -6.53 -3.76 7.41
CA GLN A 36 -5.62 -3.74 6.27
C GLN A 36 -4.43 -2.80 6.56
N LEU A 37 -3.21 -3.23 6.26
CA LEU A 37 -2.06 -2.34 6.17
C LEU A 37 -2.06 -1.63 4.82
N ASP A 38 -1.95 -0.30 4.84
CA ASP A 38 -1.95 0.51 3.63
C ASP A 38 -0.99 1.70 3.79
N THR A 39 0.18 1.61 3.16
CA THR A 39 1.18 2.69 3.16
C THR A 39 0.85 3.78 2.15
N GLY A 40 -0.20 3.62 1.33
CA GLY A 40 -0.82 4.70 0.57
C GLY A 40 -1.77 5.57 1.42
N ALA A 41 -2.19 5.10 2.59
CA ALA A 41 -3.05 5.85 3.51
C ALA A 41 -2.24 6.72 4.50
N PRO A 42 -2.49 8.04 4.59
CA PRO A 42 -1.75 8.89 5.53
C PRO A 42 -2.24 8.75 6.97
N SER A 43 -3.54 8.56 7.20
CA SER A 43 -4.13 8.52 8.55
C SER A 43 -3.77 7.25 9.32
N ALA A 44 -3.70 7.35 10.65
CA ALA A 44 -3.39 6.21 11.50
C ALA A 44 -4.41 5.08 11.36
N VAL A 45 -5.70 5.44 11.32
CA VAL A 45 -6.82 4.51 11.14
C VAL A 45 -7.87 5.15 10.24
N ILE A 46 -8.30 4.43 9.21
CA ILE A 46 -9.42 4.77 8.34
C ILE A 46 -10.46 3.66 8.48
N TRP A 47 -11.56 3.97 9.15
CA TRP A 47 -12.65 3.03 9.34
C TRP A 47 -13.39 2.73 8.03
N HIS A 48 -13.74 1.46 7.79
CA HIS A 48 -14.38 1.03 6.54
C HIS A 48 -15.89 1.30 6.51
N ARG A 49 -16.55 1.45 7.66
CA ARG A 49 -17.97 1.82 7.70
C ARG A 49 -18.12 3.32 7.81
N ARG A 50 -19.03 3.85 7.00
CA ARG A 50 -19.43 5.25 7.04
C ARG A 50 -20.68 5.38 7.90
N GLY A 51 -20.55 5.99 9.08
CA GLY A 51 -21.69 6.43 9.86
C GLY A 51 -22.37 7.65 9.22
N ALA A 52 -23.51 8.04 9.80
CA ALA A 52 -24.16 9.29 9.43
C ALA A 52 -23.22 10.49 9.72
N GLN A 53 -23.28 11.50 8.86
CA GLN A 53 -22.51 12.74 9.08
C GLN A 53 -22.92 13.36 10.42
N GLY A 54 -21.94 13.70 11.26
CA GLY A 54 -22.19 14.26 12.60
C GLY A 54 -22.61 13.25 13.67
N ALA A 55 -22.55 11.94 13.38
CA ALA A 55 -22.77 10.92 14.39
C ALA A 55 -21.80 11.10 15.58
N PRO A 56 -22.26 10.91 16.83
CA PRO A 56 -21.37 10.95 17.99
C PRO A 56 -20.23 9.95 17.85
N ARG A 57 -19.02 10.40 18.21
CA ARG A 57 -17.81 9.58 18.19
C ARG A 57 -17.41 9.20 19.60
N LYS A 58 -16.82 8.01 19.73
CA LYS A 58 -16.18 7.56 20.97
C LYS A 58 -14.71 7.30 20.69
N THR A 59 -13.88 7.61 21.68
CA THR A 59 -12.47 7.24 21.68
C THR A 59 -12.34 5.77 22.05
N VAL A 60 -11.65 5.01 21.21
CA VAL A 60 -11.26 3.62 21.46
C VAL A 60 -9.75 3.50 21.37
N THR A 61 -9.19 2.46 21.99
CA THR A 61 -7.76 2.14 21.91
C THR A 61 -7.52 1.06 20.88
N LEU A 62 -6.82 1.38 19.80
CA LEU A 62 -6.31 0.40 18.83
C LEU A 62 -4.88 0.00 19.21
N GLU A 63 -4.64 -1.30 19.34
CA GLU A 63 -3.31 -1.86 19.54
C GLU A 63 -2.86 -2.73 18.36
N LEU A 64 -1.61 -2.55 17.96
CA LEU A 64 -1.00 -3.28 16.84
C LEU A 64 0.51 -3.32 17.03
N ALA A 65 1.11 -4.51 17.02
CA ALA A 65 2.56 -4.68 17.22
C ALA A 65 3.14 -3.97 18.46
N GLY A 66 2.39 -3.95 19.56
CA GLY A 66 2.79 -3.27 20.81
C GLY A 66 2.62 -1.75 20.79
N LEU A 67 2.26 -1.16 19.65
CA LEU A 67 1.82 0.23 19.57
C LEU A 67 0.39 0.34 20.10
N ARG A 68 0.10 1.46 20.76
CA ARG A 68 -1.24 1.86 21.20
C ARG A 68 -1.56 3.23 20.65
N ARG A 69 -2.75 3.38 20.08
CA ARG A 69 -3.28 4.68 19.61
C ARG A 69 -4.72 4.83 20.07
N GLN A 70 -5.05 6.01 20.58
CA GLN A 70 -6.42 6.42 20.78
C GLN A 70 -6.96 6.95 19.45
N VAL A 71 -8.07 6.40 18.99
CA VAL A 71 -8.72 6.78 17.74
C VAL A 71 -10.21 6.97 17.95
N GLU A 72 -10.81 7.85 17.17
CA GLU A 72 -12.25 8.08 17.23
C GLU A 72 -12.99 7.13 16.28
N ALA A 73 -14.09 6.54 16.75
CA ALA A 73 -15.00 5.72 15.95
C ALA A 73 -16.45 6.12 16.23
N ASP A 74 -17.27 6.13 15.17
CA ASP A 74 -18.72 6.32 15.31
C ASP A 74 -19.44 5.00 15.64
N ALA A 75 -20.73 5.09 15.97
CA ALA A 75 -21.54 3.92 16.34
C ALA A 75 -21.57 2.81 15.26
N SER A 76 -21.47 3.16 13.97
CA SER A 76 -21.51 2.18 12.88
C SER A 76 -20.24 1.31 12.85
N ASN A 77 -19.11 1.90 13.20
CA ASN A 77 -17.82 1.21 13.32
C ASN A 77 -17.76 0.37 14.60
N LEU A 78 -18.23 0.94 15.70
CA LEU A 78 -18.26 0.26 17.00
C LEU A 78 -19.18 -0.97 17.01
N ALA A 79 -20.24 -0.98 16.20
CA ALA A 79 -21.16 -2.11 16.09
C ALA A 79 -20.52 -3.41 15.56
N MET A 80 -19.29 -3.36 15.03
CA MET A 80 -18.53 -4.54 14.62
C MET A 80 -17.61 -5.09 15.70
N LEU A 81 -17.39 -4.32 16.79
CA LEU A 81 -16.49 -4.67 17.88
C LEU A 81 -17.17 -5.63 18.85
N GLU A 82 -17.51 -6.82 18.34
CA GLU A 82 -18.02 -7.95 19.11
C GLU A 82 -17.04 -9.13 18.98
N PRO A 83 -16.76 -9.87 20.07
CA PRO A 83 -15.89 -11.05 20.01
C PRO A 83 -16.34 -12.03 18.93
N GLY A 84 -15.40 -12.45 18.07
CA GLY A 84 -15.65 -13.36 16.95
C GLY A 84 -16.27 -12.73 15.70
N ARG A 85 -16.96 -11.59 15.81
CA ARG A 85 -17.50 -10.84 14.66
C ARG A 85 -16.45 -9.93 14.03
N CYS A 86 -15.62 -9.30 14.86
CA CYS A 86 -14.61 -8.33 14.41
C CYS A 86 -13.49 -8.97 13.54
N GLN A 87 -13.39 -10.30 13.55
CA GLN A 87 -12.43 -11.06 12.75
C GLN A 87 -13.05 -11.63 11.45
N GLN A 88 -14.34 -11.39 11.20
CA GLN A 88 -15.02 -11.88 9.99
C GLN A 88 -14.87 -10.92 8.80
N ASP A 89 -14.48 -9.67 9.06
CA ASP A 89 -14.37 -8.61 8.06
C ASP A 89 -13.20 -7.69 8.41
N LEU A 90 -12.76 -6.88 7.45
CA LEU A 90 -11.81 -5.80 7.69
C LEU A 90 -12.56 -4.63 8.32
N ILE A 91 -12.18 -4.24 9.54
CA ILE A 91 -12.84 -3.13 10.24
C ILE A 91 -12.28 -1.76 9.81
N ALA A 92 -11.02 -1.74 9.39
CA ALA A 92 -10.31 -0.51 9.09
C ALA A 92 -9.09 -0.76 8.19
N THR A 93 -8.55 0.34 7.70
CA THR A 93 -7.21 0.47 7.14
C THR A 93 -6.30 1.16 8.17
N VAL A 94 -5.09 0.66 8.37
CA VAL A 94 -4.05 1.28 9.20
C VAL A 94 -2.98 1.87 8.28
N GLY A 95 -2.79 3.18 8.37
CA GLY A 95 -1.87 3.95 7.53
C GLY A 95 -0.60 4.41 8.24
N ASN A 96 0.16 5.28 7.57
CA ASN A 96 1.53 5.59 7.96
C ASN A 96 1.67 6.35 9.29
N GLU A 97 0.74 7.24 9.64
CA GLU A 97 0.75 7.95 10.93
C GLU A 97 0.84 6.97 12.12
N PHE A 98 0.31 5.75 11.96
CA PHE A 98 0.39 4.75 13.01
C PHE A 98 1.84 4.33 13.32
N PHE A 99 2.68 4.24 12.30
CA PHE A 99 4.04 3.67 12.37
C PHE A 99 5.17 4.72 12.33
N GLU A 100 4.87 5.98 12.04
CA GLU A 100 5.85 7.00 11.62
C GLU A 100 6.94 7.38 12.64
N GLN A 101 6.84 6.89 13.87
CA GLN A 101 7.84 7.08 14.92
C GLN A 101 8.88 5.94 14.98
N GLY A 102 8.92 5.08 13.97
CA GLY A 102 9.81 3.93 13.98
C GLY A 102 10.08 3.32 12.62
N THR A 103 10.44 2.04 12.66
CA THR A 103 10.78 1.22 11.52
C THR A 103 9.81 0.06 11.42
N LEU A 104 9.10 -0.04 10.29
CA LEU A 104 8.24 -1.15 9.92
C LEU A 104 9.00 -2.14 9.04
N THR A 105 9.08 -3.39 9.46
CA THR A 105 9.67 -4.50 8.70
C THR A 105 8.56 -5.46 8.28
N LEU A 106 8.47 -5.75 6.99
CA LEU A 106 7.54 -6.69 6.38
C LEU A 106 8.35 -7.82 5.73
N ASP A 107 8.39 -8.98 6.36
CA ASP A 107 8.86 -10.22 5.74
C ASP A 107 7.72 -10.78 4.88
N LEU A 108 7.73 -10.41 3.60
CA LEU A 108 6.69 -10.77 2.63
C LEU A 108 6.79 -12.24 2.18
N ALA A 109 7.93 -12.90 2.40
CA ALA A 109 8.09 -14.32 2.14
C ALA A 109 7.45 -15.16 3.24
N GLY A 110 7.73 -14.80 4.50
CA GLY A 110 7.22 -15.50 5.68
C GLY A 110 5.84 -15.05 6.15
N ALA A 111 5.25 -14.03 5.54
CA ALA A 111 4.01 -13.38 5.99
C ALA A 111 4.10 -12.89 7.44
N ARG A 112 5.20 -12.21 7.78
CA ARG A 112 5.47 -11.69 9.14
C ARG A 112 5.81 -10.21 9.10
N TYR A 113 5.48 -9.50 10.17
CA TYR A 113 5.83 -8.10 10.31
C TYR A 113 6.39 -7.78 11.70
N GLN A 114 7.09 -6.66 11.80
CA GLN A 114 7.54 -6.10 13.06
C GLN A 114 7.56 -4.58 12.96
N TRP A 115 7.19 -3.92 14.04
CA TRP A 115 7.50 -2.51 14.24
C TRP A 115 8.53 -2.37 15.36
N ARG A 116 9.47 -1.44 15.22
CA ARG A 116 10.41 -1.03 16.27
C ARG A 116 10.47 0.48 16.34
N GLN A 117 10.55 1.04 17.53
CA GLN A 117 10.73 2.47 17.71
C GLN A 117 12.11 2.91 17.22
N GLY A 118 12.18 4.09 16.60
CA GLY A 118 13.42 4.72 16.17
C GLY A 118 13.91 4.33 14.76
N ALA A 119 15.14 4.76 14.48
CA ALA A 119 15.76 4.76 13.16
C ALA A 119 16.58 3.48 12.88
N GLY A 120 15.90 2.37 12.62
CA GLY A 120 16.52 1.06 12.43
C GLY A 120 17.41 0.93 11.18
N LEU A 121 17.28 1.83 10.20
CA LEU A 121 18.05 1.83 8.95
C LEU A 121 19.10 2.95 8.87
N GLN A 122 19.27 3.77 9.91
CA GLN A 122 20.18 4.93 9.89
C GLN A 122 21.62 4.56 9.47
N ALA A 123 22.13 3.42 9.95
CA ALA A 123 23.47 2.93 9.67
C ALA A 123 23.50 1.72 8.71
N ALA A 124 22.36 1.37 8.11
CA ALA A 124 22.28 0.23 7.22
C ALA A 124 22.85 0.59 5.83
N ALA A 125 23.92 -0.10 5.44
CA ALA A 125 24.64 0.15 4.18
C ALA A 125 23.80 -0.18 2.93
N ASP A 126 22.85 -1.10 3.07
CA ASP A 126 21.93 -1.52 2.01
C ASP A 126 20.65 -0.67 1.94
N ALA A 127 20.46 0.25 2.90
CA ALA A 127 19.32 1.12 2.91
C ALA A 127 19.49 2.26 1.90
N GLN A 128 18.38 2.65 1.29
CA GLN A 128 18.31 3.69 0.27
C GLN A 128 17.45 4.86 0.77
N PRO A 129 17.62 6.07 0.21
CA PRO A 129 16.76 7.20 0.55
C PRO A 129 15.29 6.91 0.24
N MET A 130 14.42 7.29 1.17
CA MET A 130 12.97 7.37 1.01
C MET A 130 12.57 8.82 1.26
N GLN A 131 11.58 9.36 0.54
CA GLN A 131 10.98 10.64 0.94
C GLN A 131 9.71 10.35 1.72
N TYR A 132 9.46 11.04 2.82
CA TYR A 132 8.20 10.92 3.56
C TYR A 132 7.42 12.23 3.46
N VAL A 133 6.47 12.28 2.52
CA VAL A 133 5.79 13.54 2.14
C VAL A 133 4.38 13.65 2.71
N ARG A 134 4.00 14.83 3.17
CA ARG A 134 2.66 15.12 3.71
C ARG A 134 1.91 16.03 2.73
N TRP A 135 1.04 15.45 1.91
CA TRP A 135 0.17 16.20 0.99
C TRP A 135 -1.18 16.58 1.61
N GLY A 136 -1.35 16.32 2.90
CA GLY A 136 -2.58 16.50 3.65
C GLY A 136 -2.77 15.37 4.66
N GLY A 137 -3.63 15.61 5.65
CA GLY A 137 -3.89 14.64 6.71
C GLY A 137 -2.78 14.56 7.77
N PRO A 138 -2.95 13.67 8.75
CA PRO A 138 -2.12 13.64 9.96
C PRO A 138 -0.82 12.82 9.82
N GLY A 139 -0.66 12.02 8.76
CA GLY A 139 0.58 11.30 8.43
C GLY A 139 1.09 11.62 7.02
N GLY A 140 2.19 10.97 6.64
CA GLY A 140 2.84 11.14 5.33
C GLY A 140 2.69 9.92 4.41
N HIS A 141 3.38 9.99 3.27
CA HIS A 141 3.41 8.97 2.23
C HIS A 141 4.87 8.63 1.91
N PRO A 142 5.28 7.35 2.00
CA PRO A 142 6.61 6.91 1.64
C PRO A 142 6.77 6.89 0.12
N LEU A 143 7.68 7.71 -0.40
CA LEU A 143 8.07 7.72 -1.80
C LEU A 143 9.42 7.05 -1.97
N VAL A 144 9.50 6.14 -2.94
CA VAL A 144 10.73 5.49 -3.37
C VAL A 144 11.05 5.86 -4.81
N MET A 145 12.33 5.90 -5.16
CA MET A 145 12.72 6.24 -6.53
C MET A 145 12.49 5.06 -7.45
N VAL A 146 11.95 5.32 -8.64
CA VAL A 146 11.90 4.37 -9.75
C VAL A 146 12.47 5.01 -11.00
N ARG A 147 12.96 4.20 -11.94
CA ARG A 147 13.43 4.66 -13.24
C ARG A 147 12.91 3.74 -14.34
N VAL A 148 12.12 4.29 -15.25
CA VAL A 148 11.73 3.60 -16.49
C VAL A 148 12.75 3.93 -17.59
N ALA A 149 13.14 2.94 -18.39
CA ALA A 149 14.12 3.08 -19.46
C ALA A 149 13.78 4.24 -20.41
N GLY A 150 14.74 5.14 -20.62
CA GLY A 150 14.57 6.36 -21.43
C GLY A 150 14.02 7.57 -20.67
N GLY A 151 13.76 7.47 -19.36
CA GLY A 151 13.36 8.58 -18.50
C GLY A 151 14.33 8.84 -17.34
N PRO A 152 14.25 10.03 -16.70
CA PRO A 152 14.95 10.29 -15.44
C PRO A 152 14.36 9.47 -14.28
N PRO A 153 15.07 9.29 -13.16
CA PRO A 153 14.48 8.80 -11.92
C PRO A 153 13.31 9.68 -11.49
N GLN A 154 12.24 9.06 -11.02
CA GLN A 154 11.03 9.73 -10.54
C GLN A 154 10.56 9.06 -9.24
N PRO A 155 9.96 9.82 -8.30
CA PRO A 155 9.38 9.24 -7.09
C PRO A 155 8.11 8.45 -7.43
N ALA A 156 7.90 7.33 -6.75
CA ALA A 156 6.65 6.56 -6.76
C ALA A 156 6.16 6.35 -5.33
N LEU A 157 4.85 6.40 -5.13
CA LEU A 157 4.23 6.09 -3.84
C LEU A 157 4.35 4.58 -3.59
N LEU A 158 4.99 4.18 -2.50
CA LEU A 158 5.03 2.78 -2.10
C LEU A 158 3.76 2.42 -1.32
N ASP A 159 2.96 1.52 -1.87
CA ASP A 159 1.61 1.22 -1.40
C ASP A 159 1.40 -0.28 -1.16
N THR A 160 1.40 -0.66 0.12
CA THR A 160 1.10 -2.02 0.60
C THR A 160 -0.38 -2.40 0.45
N GLY A 161 -1.28 -1.43 0.30
CA GLY A 161 -2.70 -1.64 -0.03
C GLY A 161 -2.94 -2.04 -1.49
N SER A 162 -1.94 -1.87 -2.35
CA SER A 162 -1.96 -2.24 -3.78
C SER A 162 -1.09 -3.47 -4.08
N ALA A 163 -1.11 -4.50 -3.22
CA ALA A 163 -0.14 -5.60 -3.26
C ALA A 163 -0.14 -6.40 -4.59
N ALA A 164 -1.31 -6.48 -5.25
CA ALA A 164 -1.47 -7.24 -6.50
C ALA A 164 -0.78 -6.57 -7.70
N PHE A 165 -0.40 -5.31 -7.56
CA PHE A 165 0.09 -4.50 -8.65
C PHE A 165 1.60 -4.28 -8.58
N GLY A 166 2.20 -4.16 -9.77
CA GLY A 166 3.59 -3.75 -9.93
C GLY A 166 3.70 -2.24 -9.78
N LEU A 167 3.50 -1.52 -10.88
CA LEU A 167 3.42 -0.06 -10.88
C LEU A 167 2.08 0.37 -11.47
N ASN A 168 1.40 1.33 -10.84
CA ASN A 168 0.12 1.86 -11.29
C ASN A 168 0.25 3.32 -11.67
N ALA A 169 -0.25 3.71 -12.84
CA ALA A 169 -0.44 5.12 -13.13
C ALA A 169 -1.60 5.64 -12.27
N HIS A 170 -1.39 6.78 -11.61
CA HIS A 170 -2.41 7.44 -10.81
C HIS A 170 -3.23 8.45 -11.63
N ASP A 171 -2.70 8.87 -12.78
CA ASP A 171 -3.37 9.76 -13.71
C ASP A 171 -2.95 9.47 -15.16
N ALA A 172 -3.55 10.25 -16.05
CA ALA A 172 -3.29 10.27 -17.48
C ALA A 172 -1.82 10.55 -17.85
N GLN A 173 -1.16 11.46 -17.13
CA GLN A 173 0.21 11.88 -17.42
C GLN A 173 1.22 10.80 -17.01
N ALA A 174 1.03 10.19 -15.84
CA ALA A 174 1.80 9.05 -15.37
C ALA A 174 1.66 7.87 -16.34
N TRP A 175 0.46 7.63 -16.87
CA TRP A 175 0.26 6.62 -17.91
C TRP A 175 1.16 6.88 -19.13
N ASP A 176 1.12 8.10 -19.66
CA ASP A 176 1.88 8.45 -20.87
C ASP A 176 3.39 8.30 -20.63
N GLY A 177 3.88 8.76 -19.47
CA GLY A 177 5.29 8.65 -19.09
C GLY A 177 5.78 7.21 -18.95
N LEU A 178 4.98 6.34 -18.32
CA LEU A 178 5.35 4.93 -18.08
C LEU A 178 5.26 4.09 -19.34
N THR A 179 4.24 4.30 -20.17
CA THR A 179 3.99 3.47 -21.35
C THR A 179 4.65 3.99 -22.63
N GLY A 180 5.11 5.24 -22.66
CA GLY A 180 5.52 5.91 -23.89
C GLY A 180 4.32 6.34 -24.74
N ALA A 181 3.27 6.85 -24.09
CA ALA A 181 2.01 7.26 -24.70
C ALA A 181 1.26 6.13 -25.44
N ALA A 182 1.27 4.92 -24.89
CA ALA A 182 0.40 3.85 -25.36
C ALA A 182 -1.09 4.28 -25.27
N PRO A 183 -1.99 3.76 -26.11
CA PRO A 183 -3.41 3.97 -25.93
C PRO A 183 -3.90 3.48 -24.55
N ARG A 184 -4.65 4.32 -23.81
CA ARG A 184 -5.17 4.03 -22.45
C ARG A 184 -6.15 2.87 -22.38
N ASP A 185 -6.59 2.39 -23.53
CA ASP A 185 -7.43 1.21 -23.64
C ASP A 185 -6.62 -0.10 -23.53
N GLY A 186 -5.28 0.02 -23.42
CA GLY A 186 -4.32 -1.07 -23.24
C GLY A 186 -4.02 -1.87 -24.49
N SER A 187 -4.52 -1.47 -25.66
CA SER A 187 -4.41 -2.24 -26.91
C SER A 187 -2.98 -2.56 -27.35
N THR A 188 -1.99 -1.78 -26.90
CA THR A 188 -0.57 -2.01 -27.20
C THR A 188 0.22 -2.61 -26.04
N LEU A 189 -0.41 -2.88 -24.90
CA LEU A 189 0.22 -3.60 -23.79
C LEU A 189 0.22 -5.09 -24.09
N ARG A 190 1.29 -5.79 -23.72
CA ARG A 190 1.29 -7.25 -23.77
C ARG A 190 0.44 -7.79 -22.63
N ASP A 191 -0.32 -8.87 -22.86
CA ASP A 191 -1.16 -9.49 -21.83
C ASP A 191 -2.17 -8.50 -21.22
N ALA A 192 -2.76 -7.65 -22.08
CA ALA A 192 -3.68 -6.62 -21.65
C ALA A 192 -5.01 -7.19 -21.18
N HIS A 193 -5.47 -6.76 -20.00
CA HIS A 193 -6.78 -7.12 -19.44
C HIS A 193 -7.50 -5.86 -18.98
N ARG A 194 -8.81 -5.81 -19.27
CA ARG A 194 -9.72 -4.80 -18.73
C ARG A 194 -10.56 -5.42 -17.63
N PHE A 195 -10.81 -4.65 -16.59
CA PHE A 195 -11.55 -5.08 -15.41
C PHE A 195 -12.14 -3.88 -14.69
N SER A 196 -12.96 -4.11 -13.68
CA SER A 196 -13.50 -3.04 -12.84
C SER A 196 -13.20 -3.36 -11.38
N VAL A 197 -12.83 -2.32 -10.62
CA VAL A 197 -12.67 -2.41 -9.16
C VAL A 197 -13.74 -1.60 -8.47
N ASN A 198 -14.19 -2.07 -7.30
CA ASN A 198 -15.04 -1.26 -6.44
C ASN A 198 -14.15 -0.27 -5.68
N SER A 199 -14.34 1.03 -5.92
CA SER A 199 -13.73 2.10 -5.16
C SER A 199 -14.84 2.95 -4.55
N TRP A 200 -14.98 2.89 -3.22
CA TRP A 200 -15.96 3.67 -2.45
C TRP A 200 -17.41 3.56 -2.95
N GLY A 201 -17.83 2.36 -3.36
CA GLY A 201 -19.18 2.09 -3.85
C GLY A 201 -19.39 2.38 -5.34
N ARG A 202 -18.33 2.76 -6.06
CA ARG A 202 -18.35 2.98 -7.52
C ARG A 202 -17.51 1.92 -8.22
N GLN A 203 -17.99 1.43 -9.35
CA GLN A 203 -17.18 0.61 -10.25
C GLN A 203 -16.26 1.51 -11.06
N VAL A 204 -14.96 1.31 -10.91
CA VAL A 204 -13.91 2.05 -11.58
C VAL A 204 -13.30 1.17 -12.67
N PRO A 205 -13.37 1.57 -13.95
CA PRO A 205 -12.78 0.80 -15.03
C PRO A 205 -11.26 0.89 -14.95
N CYS A 206 -10.62 -0.25 -15.14
CA CYS A 206 -9.19 -0.42 -15.08
C CYS A 206 -8.68 -1.21 -16.26
N VAL A 207 -7.42 -0.97 -16.58
CA VAL A 207 -6.63 -1.74 -17.52
C VAL A 207 -5.33 -2.15 -16.85
N MET A 208 -4.89 -3.37 -17.13
CA MET A 208 -3.57 -3.85 -16.76
C MET A 208 -2.92 -4.55 -17.93
N GLY A 209 -1.59 -4.64 -17.91
CA GLY A 209 -0.83 -5.40 -18.89
C GLY A 209 0.65 -5.29 -18.57
N THR A 210 1.49 -5.68 -19.52
CA THR A 210 2.95 -5.59 -19.41
C THR A 210 3.49 -4.53 -20.37
N VAL A 211 4.29 -3.62 -19.82
CA VAL A 211 5.06 -2.62 -20.56
C VAL A 211 6.43 -3.22 -20.91
N ALA A 212 6.78 -3.22 -22.20
CA ALA A 212 8.05 -3.73 -22.72
C ALA A 212 9.18 -2.69 -22.60
N ARG A 213 9.33 -2.11 -21.40
CA ARG A 213 10.42 -1.18 -21.04
C ARG A 213 11.03 -1.64 -19.73
N SER A 214 12.32 -1.36 -19.54
CA SER A 214 12.95 -1.71 -18.27
C SER A 214 12.47 -0.78 -17.15
N LEU A 215 12.21 -1.33 -15.96
CA LEU A 215 11.91 -0.61 -14.72
C LEU A 215 12.96 -0.96 -13.67
N GLN A 216 13.63 0.05 -13.12
CA GLN A 216 14.49 -0.07 -11.95
C GLN A 216 13.75 0.49 -10.73
N ILE A 217 13.79 -0.24 -9.62
CA ILE A 217 13.19 0.18 -8.34
C ILE A 217 14.32 0.46 -7.35
N GLY A 218 14.53 1.74 -7.02
CA GLY A 218 15.67 2.20 -6.23
C GLY A 218 17.00 1.76 -6.85
N ASP A 219 17.93 1.35 -6.00
CA ASP A 219 19.16 0.64 -6.36
C ASP A 219 18.95 -0.89 -6.40
N GLY A 220 17.70 -1.34 -6.38
CA GLY A 220 17.29 -2.74 -6.32
C GLY A 220 17.08 -3.37 -7.72
N PRO A 221 16.01 -4.18 -7.89
CA PRO A 221 15.84 -4.99 -9.10
C PRO A 221 15.66 -4.12 -10.35
N VAL A 222 16.29 -4.56 -11.43
CA VAL A 222 16.06 -4.07 -12.79
C VAL A 222 15.22 -5.09 -13.53
N LEU A 223 13.98 -4.74 -13.82
CA LEU A 223 13.00 -5.57 -14.50
C LEU A 223 13.04 -5.22 -16.00
N PRO A 224 13.33 -6.14 -16.93
CA PRO A 224 13.41 -5.82 -18.37
C PRO A 224 12.04 -5.47 -18.98
N ALA A 225 10.97 -5.87 -18.32
CA ALA A 225 9.58 -5.50 -18.59
C ALA A 225 8.84 -5.49 -17.25
N PHE A 226 7.73 -4.74 -17.15
CA PHE A 226 6.96 -4.67 -15.92
C PHE A 226 5.45 -4.70 -16.19
N ARG A 227 4.73 -5.50 -15.40
CA ARG A 227 3.30 -5.37 -15.13
C ARG A 227 2.98 -3.97 -14.62
N PHE A 228 1.96 -3.41 -15.25
CA PHE A 228 1.51 -2.05 -15.12
C PHE A 228 -0.02 -2.04 -15.09
N SER A 229 -0.62 -1.09 -14.37
CA SER A 229 -2.06 -0.87 -14.44
C SER A 229 -2.47 0.59 -14.32
N TYR A 230 -3.71 0.87 -14.68
CA TYR A 230 -4.33 2.19 -14.58
C TYR A 230 -5.82 2.03 -14.42
N CYS A 231 -6.39 2.84 -13.55
CA CYS A 231 -7.81 2.88 -13.26
C CYS A 231 -8.27 4.33 -13.46
N ASP A 232 -9.25 4.52 -14.36
CA ASP A 232 -9.68 5.87 -14.74
C ASP A 232 -10.48 6.52 -13.61
N GLY A 233 -10.21 7.79 -13.32
CA GLY A 233 -10.91 8.52 -12.26
C GLY A 233 -10.63 8.05 -10.83
N MET A 234 -9.48 7.41 -10.58
CA MET A 234 -9.00 7.23 -9.20
C MET A 234 -8.73 8.60 -8.58
N GLY A 235 -9.36 8.89 -7.44
CA GLY A 235 -9.31 10.21 -6.79
C GLY A 235 -7.99 10.56 -6.08
N PHE A 236 -6.89 9.85 -6.35
CA PHE A 236 -5.60 10.13 -5.73
C PHE A 236 -4.91 11.29 -6.46
N GLN A 237 -4.67 12.38 -5.74
CA GLN A 237 -4.05 13.60 -6.25
C GLN A 237 -2.81 13.92 -5.42
N PRO A 238 -1.61 13.47 -5.81
CA PRO A 238 -0.41 13.80 -5.07
C PRO A 238 -0.09 15.29 -5.22
N GLY A 239 0.46 15.91 -4.17
CA GLY A 239 0.87 17.32 -4.21
C GLY A 239 2.11 17.59 -5.06
N THR A 240 2.75 16.53 -5.59
CA THR A 240 3.92 16.60 -6.47
C THR A 240 3.80 15.53 -7.57
N PRO A 241 4.40 15.73 -8.77
CA PRO A 241 4.41 14.71 -9.81
C PRO A 241 5.06 13.40 -9.35
N LEU A 242 4.41 12.27 -9.62
CA LEU A 242 4.95 10.93 -9.36
C LEU A 242 5.06 10.13 -10.67
N ALA A 243 5.94 9.13 -10.69
CA ALA A 243 5.90 8.08 -11.70
C ALA A 243 4.61 7.26 -11.59
N GLY A 244 4.11 7.04 -10.38
CA GLY A 244 2.96 6.16 -10.12
C GLY A 244 2.88 5.70 -8.67
N VAL A 245 2.03 4.70 -8.45
CA VAL A 245 1.90 3.95 -7.19
C VAL A 245 2.56 2.59 -7.37
N LEU A 246 3.64 2.33 -6.63
CA LEU A 246 4.36 1.06 -6.62
C LEU A 246 3.73 0.13 -5.58
N GLY A 247 3.10 -0.95 -6.06
CA GLY A 247 2.58 -2.01 -5.22
C GLY A 247 3.63 -3.04 -4.83
N LEU A 248 3.20 -4.12 -4.19
CA LEU A 248 4.11 -5.14 -3.65
C LEU A 248 4.48 -6.26 -4.62
N HIS A 249 3.92 -6.32 -5.83
CA HIS A 249 4.09 -7.46 -6.73
C HIS A 249 5.56 -7.85 -6.97
N TYR A 250 6.45 -6.87 -7.13
CA TYR A 250 7.89 -7.10 -7.34
C TYR A 250 8.71 -7.25 -6.04
N MET A 251 8.06 -7.09 -4.91
CA MET A 251 8.64 -7.22 -3.57
C MET A 251 8.21 -8.52 -2.88
N LEU A 252 7.21 -9.22 -3.41
CA LEU A 252 6.81 -10.54 -2.90
C LEU A 252 8.02 -11.48 -2.80
N GLY A 253 8.08 -12.23 -1.70
CA GLY A 253 9.22 -13.12 -1.40
C GLY A 253 10.46 -12.41 -0.87
N LYS A 254 10.38 -11.13 -0.47
CA LYS A 254 11.48 -10.34 0.10
C LYS A 254 11.11 -9.76 1.46
N GLU A 255 12.09 -9.21 2.16
CA GLU A 255 11.86 -8.35 3.32
C GLU A 255 11.86 -6.88 2.88
N LEU A 256 10.73 -6.19 3.06
CA LEU A 256 10.61 -4.74 2.87
C LEU A 256 10.73 -4.04 4.23
N VAL A 257 11.65 -3.09 4.35
CA VAL A 257 11.84 -2.30 5.58
C VAL A 257 11.63 -0.82 5.28
N LEU A 258 10.73 -0.19 6.03
CA LEU A 258 10.42 1.24 5.97
C LEU A 258 10.83 1.89 7.28
N ASP A 259 11.84 2.74 7.25
CA ASP A 259 12.27 3.54 8.40
C ASP A 259 11.80 4.98 8.20
N TYR A 260 10.71 5.31 8.89
CA TYR A 260 10.07 6.62 8.81
C TYR A 260 10.93 7.71 9.49
N VAL A 261 11.78 7.34 10.46
CA VAL A 261 12.57 8.27 11.25
C VAL A 261 13.83 8.69 10.49
N SER A 262 14.60 7.73 9.95
CA SER A 262 15.76 8.05 9.11
C SER A 262 15.39 8.41 7.67
N GLN A 263 14.11 8.23 7.29
CA GLN A 263 13.62 8.38 5.91
C GLN A 263 14.44 7.51 4.94
N ARG A 264 14.57 6.24 5.30
CA ARG A 264 15.27 5.23 4.52
C ARG A 264 14.38 4.01 4.33
N TRP A 265 14.66 3.25 3.30
CA TRP A 265 14.01 1.98 3.07
C TRP A 265 15.01 0.94 2.58
N ALA A 266 14.70 -0.33 2.74
CA ALA A 266 15.50 -1.43 2.24
C ALA A 266 14.63 -2.54 1.69
N LEU A 267 15.15 -3.27 0.70
CA LEU A 267 14.53 -4.46 0.15
C LEU A 267 15.56 -5.59 0.15
N ARG A 268 15.37 -6.58 1.02
CA ARG A 268 16.36 -7.62 1.32
C ARG A 268 15.88 -8.99 0.88
N ALA A 269 16.83 -9.91 0.71
CA ALA A 269 16.50 -11.33 0.67
C ALA A 269 15.80 -11.73 1.98
N PRO A 270 14.85 -12.67 1.93
CA PRO A 270 14.20 -13.14 3.15
C PRO A 270 15.24 -13.77 4.09
N GLN A 271 15.10 -13.53 5.39
CA GLN A 271 15.91 -14.24 6.38
C GLN A 271 15.40 -15.69 6.50
N PRO A 272 16.30 -16.69 6.52
CA PRO A 272 15.93 -18.09 6.69
C PRO A 272 15.24 -18.37 8.04
#